data_AF-A0A6J6XG73-F1
#
_entry.id   AF-A0A6J6XG73-F1
#
_cell.length_a   1.000
_cell.length_b   1.000
_cell.length_c   1.000
_cell.angle_alpha   90.00
_cell.angle_beta   90.00
_cell.angle_gamma   90.00
#
_symmetry.space_group_name_H-M   'P 1'
#
loop_
_entity.id
_entity.type
_entity.pdbx_description
1 polymer ?
#
loop_
_entity_poly.entity_id
_entity_poly.type
_entity_poly.pdbx_seq_one_letter_code
_entity_poly.pdbx_strand_id
1 'polypeptide(L)'
;MPAELVPQHVVILGGEQTVIDSVAPQATVHVVGHAGPSAAAPGGLTERMPLGRLFGARSGDKGGNANLGVFARSDEAWAWLDSFLTTDKLCELLPETAALPVDRYRLPSIRSLNFVIHDLLQEGVAASTRQDSQAKSLGEWLRSRIVDIPTALLA
;
A
#
# COMPACT_ATOMS: atom_id res chain seq x y z
N MET A 1 20.42 1.32 -12.13
CA MET A 1 21.48 2.25 -12.56
C MET A 1 21.78 3.22 -11.43
N PRO A 2 23.05 3.41 -11.05
CA PRO A 2 23.45 4.47 -10.13
C PRO A 2 22.96 5.85 -10.61
N ALA A 3 22.49 6.69 -9.70
CA ALA A 3 21.91 8.01 -10.03
C ALA A 3 22.95 8.95 -10.67
N GLU A 4 24.21 8.81 -10.28
CA GLU A 4 25.38 9.52 -10.83
C GLU A 4 25.61 9.24 -12.32
N LEU A 5 25.12 8.11 -12.83
CA LEU A 5 25.22 7.76 -14.25
C LEU A 5 24.05 8.32 -15.09
N VAL A 6 23.12 9.06 -14.47
CA VAL A 6 21.92 9.61 -15.13
C VAL A 6 21.81 11.11 -14.79
N PRO A 7 22.66 11.98 -15.38
CA PRO A 7 22.59 13.42 -15.13
C PRO A 7 21.25 14.00 -15.62
N GLN A 8 20.66 14.92 -14.83
CA GLN A 8 19.44 15.62 -15.25
C GLN A 8 19.83 16.87 -16.04
N HIS A 9 19.47 16.90 -17.32
CA HIS A 9 19.65 18.08 -18.16
C HIS A 9 18.35 18.91 -18.16
N VAL A 10 18.42 20.15 -17.70
CA VAL A 10 17.32 21.11 -17.76
C VAL A 10 17.61 22.10 -18.88
N VAL A 11 16.71 22.18 -19.85
CA VAL A 11 16.79 23.13 -20.97
C VAL A 11 15.64 24.11 -20.85
N ILE A 12 15.96 25.39 -20.70
CA ILE A 12 14.96 26.47 -20.76
C ILE A 12 14.85 26.93 -22.21
N LEU A 13 13.63 27.02 -22.73
CA LEU A 13 13.40 27.41 -24.12
C LEU A 13 13.93 28.83 -24.38
N GLY A 14 14.92 28.97 -25.27
CA GLY A 14 15.59 30.24 -25.55
C GLY A 14 16.65 30.67 -24.50
N GLY A 15 16.95 29.80 -23.53
CA GLY A 15 17.98 30.01 -22.50
C GLY A 15 19.09 28.96 -22.54
N GLU A 16 19.92 28.96 -21.49
CA GLU A 16 21.01 27.99 -21.34
C GLU A 16 20.53 26.61 -20.88
N GLN A 17 21.34 25.60 -21.19
CA GLN A 17 21.21 24.25 -20.63
C GLN A 17 21.96 24.18 -19.30
N THR A 18 21.29 23.74 -18.24
CA THR A 18 21.90 23.48 -16.93
C THR A 18 21.89 21.99 -16.63
N VAL A 19 23.01 21.46 -16.14
CA VAL A 19 23.08 20.08 -15.62
C VAL A 19 22.84 20.14 -14.11
N ILE A 20 21.89 19.33 -13.64
CA ILE A 20 21.58 19.17 -12.22
C ILE A 20 22.00 17.76 -11.80
N ASP A 21 22.90 17.69 -10.83
CA ASP A 21 23.32 16.44 -10.24
C ASP A 21 22.19 15.82 -9.40
N SER A 22 22.11 14.49 -9.38
CA SER A 22 21.16 13.79 -8.52
C SER A 22 21.63 13.87 -7.07
N VAL A 23 21.02 14.77 -6.29
CA VAL A 23 21.25 14.89 -4.84
C VAL A 23 20.20 14.06 -4.08
N ALA A 24 20.35 12.74 -4.08
CA ALA A 24 19.60 11.89 -3.15
C ALA A 24 20.16 12.11 -1.74
N PRO A 25 19.33 12.46 -0.73
CA PRO A 25 19.80 12.58 0.65
C PRO A 25 20.43 11.27 1.11
N GLN A 26 21.70 11.30 1.52
CA GLN A 26 22.42 10.11 2.01
C GLN A 26 22.27 9.87 3.52
N ALA A 27 21.48 10.70 4.20
CA ALA A 27 21.30 10.58 5.64
C ALA A 27 20.43 9.37 5.99
N THR A 28 20.80 8.65 7.04
CA THR A 28 19.92 7.65 7.65
C THR A 28 18.69 8.37 8.21
N VAL A 29 17.51 8.05 7.67
CA VAL A 29 16.24 8.62 8.13
C VAL A 29 15.66 7.69 9.19
N HIS A 30 15.44 8.21 10.39
CA HIS A 30 14.66 7.54 11.42
C HIS A 30 13.21 8.02 11.36
N VAL A 31 12.30 7.13 10.94
CA VAL A 31 10.86 7.42 10.93
C VAL A 31 10.28 7.00 12.27
N VAL A 32 9.78 7.96 13.05
CA VAL A 32 9.00 7.68 14.26
C VAL A 32 7.54 7.58 13.87
N GLY A 33 6.94 6.41 14.09
CA GLY A 33 5.51 6.20 13.83
C GLY A 33 4.65 7.07 14.75
N HIS A 34 3.67 7.78 14.17
CA HIS A 34 2.69 8.51 14.96
C HIS A 34 1.75 7.53 15.68
N ALA A 35 1.27 7.89 16.87
CA ALA A 35 0.23 7.12 17.52
C ALA A 35 -1.06 7.15 16.67
N GLY A 36 -1.78 6.04 16.62
CA GLY A 36 -3.10 5.99 15.99
C GLY A 36 -4.08 6.97 16.62
N PRO A 37 -5.18 7.34 15.94
CA PRO A 37 -6.32 7.94 16.62
C PRO A 37 -6.74 7.07 17.82
N SER A 38 -7.19 7.70 18.90
CA SER A 38 -7.51 7.04 20.19
C SER A 38 -8.80 6.19 20.15
N ALA A 39 -9.31 5.84 18.98
CA ALA A 39 -10.53 5.07 18.82
C ALA A 39 -10.26 3.57 19.10
N ALA A 40 -11.20 2.93 19.80
CA ALA A 40 -11.18 1.48 19.97
C ALA A 40 -11.72 0.80 18.71
N ALA A 41 -11.12 -0.33 18.31
CA ALA A 41 -11.65 -1.18 17.26
C ALA A 41 -13.03 -1.73 17.68
N PRO A 42 -14.11 -1.49 16.92
CA PRO A 42 -15.42 -2.04 17.26
C PRO A 42 -15.41 -3.56 17.20
N GLY A 43 -16.02 -4.20 18.20
CA GLY A 43 -16.28 -5.64 18.25
C GLY A 43 -17.78 -5.94 18.25
N GLY A 44 -18.15 -7.16 18.63
CA GLY A 44 -19.55 -7.58 18.78
C GLY A 44 -20.07 -8.35 17.56
N LEU A 45 -21.35 -8.16 17.23
CA LEU A 45 -22.01 -8.85 16.11
C LEU A 45 -21.34 -8.47 14.79
N THR A 46 -21.18 -9.47 13.91
CA THR A 46 -20.59 -9.29 12.58
C THR A 46 -21.56 -9.68 11.47
N GLU A 47 -21.37 -9.08 10.31
CA GLU A 47 -22.03 -9.45 9.06
C GLU A 47 -20.98 -9.72 7.98
N ARG A 48 -21.21 -10.76 7.17
CA ARG A 48 -20.33 -11.14 6.08
C ARG A 48 -20.55 -10.27 4.85
N MET A 49 -19.54 -9.50 4.45
CA MET A 49 -19.60 -8.70 3.24
C MET A 49 -18.23 -8.36 2.64
N PRO A 50 -18.16 -7.86 1.40
CA PRO A 50 -16.91 -7.43 0.80
C PRO A 50 -16.24 -6.31 1.60
N LEU A 51 -14.94 -6.42 1.86
CA LEU A 51 -14.13 -5.41 2.55
C LEU A 51 -14.28 -4.02 1.91
N GLY A 52 -14.44 -3.99 0.59
CA GLY A 52 -14.63 -2.78 -0.22
C GLY A 52 -15.91 -2.00 0.08
N ARG A 53 -16.85 -2.53 0.86
CA ARG A 53 -18.02 -1.78 1.35
C ARG A 53 -17.62 -0.64 2.28
N LEU A 54 -16.56 -0.83 3.07
CA LEU A 54 -16.08 0.16 4.05
C LEU A 54 -14.77 0.81 3.64
N PHE A 55 -13.87 0.06 3.00
CA PHE A 55 -12.51 0.51 2.75
C PHE A 55 -12.26 0.83 1.29
N GLY A 56 -11.55 1.93 1.05
CA GLY A 56 -10.98 2.24 -0.25
C GLY A 56 -9.58 1.63 -0.37
N ALA A 57 -9.13 1.42 -1.61
CA ALA A 57 -7.78 0.92 -1.86
C ALA A 57 -7.16 1.59 -3.10
N ARG A 58 -5.84 1.64 -3.13
CA ARG A 58 -5.05 1.96 -4.32
C ARG A 58 -3.92 0.95 -4.42
N SER A 59 -3.59 0.53 -5.63
CA SER A 59 -2.47 -0.36 -5.85
C SER A 59 -1.75 -0.06 -7.16
N GLY A 60 -0.50 -0.49 -7.25
CA GLY A 60 0.33 -0.28 -8.42
C GLY A 60 1.70 -0.90 -8.27
N ASP A 61 2.42 -1.01 -9.38
CA ASP A 61 3.76 -1.54 -9.41
C ASP A 61 4.77 -0.58 -8.78
N LYS A 62 5.82 -1.18 -8.23
CA LYS A 62 7.05 -0.50 -7.82
C LYS A 62 8.22 -1.35 -8.28
N GLY A 63 8.43 -1.40 -9.60
CA GLY A 63 9.36 -2.34 -10.21
C GLY A 63 8.80 -3.77 -10.16
N GLY A 64 9.57 -4.71 -9.62
CA GLY A 64 9.12 -6.09 -9.36
C GLY A 64 8.13 -6.23 -8.20
N ASN A 65 7.99 -5.19 -7.37
CA ASN A 65 7.14 -5.20 -6.18
C ASN A 65 5.76 -4.64 -6.48
N ALA A 66 4.79 -4.97 -5.63
CA ALA A 66 3.48 -4.34 -5.63
C ALA A 66 3.29 -3.47 -4.39
N ASN A 67 2.77 -2.27 -4.60
CA ASN A 67 2.32 -1.40 -3.53
C ASN A 67 0.79 -1.50 -3.41
N LEU A 68 0.30 -1.69 -2.18
CA LEU A 68 -1.12 -1.81 -1.85
C LEU A 68 -1.46 -0.93 -0.65
N GLY A 69 -2.12 0.20 -0.90
CA GLY A 69 -2.68 1.08 0.12
C GLY A 69 -4.15 0.78 0.36
N VAL A 70 -4.57 0.76 1.63
CA VAL A 70 -5.96 0.58 2.07
C VAL A 70 -6.30 1.66 3.08
N PHE A 71 -7.44 2.32 2.93
CA PHE A 71 -7.80 3.47 3.77
C PHE A 71 -9.25 3.43 4.26
N ALA A 72 -9.44 3.93 5.47
CA ALA A 72 -10.72 4.02 6.16
C ALA A 72 -11.26 5.46 6.16
N ARG A 73 -12.56 5.61 6.40
CA ARG A 73 -13.23 6.94 6.46
C ARG A 73 -13.40 7.49 7.87
N SER A 74 -13.34 6.64 8.90
CA SER A 74 -13.43 7.02 10.32
C SER A 74 -12.28 6.43 11.14
N ASP A 75 -12.11 6.93 12.36
CA ASP A 75 -11.07 6.46 13.28
C ASP A 75 -11.37 5.05 13.79
N GLU A 76 -12.64 4.72 14.04
CA GLU A 76 -13.11 3.40 14.47
C GLU A 76 -12.87 2.36 13.37
N ALA A 77 -13.19 2.72 12.12
CA ALA A 77 -12.95 1.85 10.97
C ALA A 77 -11.46 1.63 10.73
N TRP A 78 -10.64 2.66 10.93
CA TRP A 78 -9.18 2.51 10.88
C TRP A 78 -8.66 1.61 12.00
N ALA A 79 -9.11 1.81 13.24
CA ALA A 79 -8.70 0.99 14.38
C ALA A 79 -9.04 -0.49 14.16
N TRP A 80 -10.22 -0.77 13.62
CA TRP A 80 -10.59 -2.12 13.20
C TRP A 80 -9.69 -2.64 12.08
N LEU A 81 -9.51 -1.88 10.99
CA LEU A 81 -8.68 -2.28 9.85
C LEU A 81 -7.24 -2.58 10.29
N ASP A 82 -6.67 -1.75 11.15
CA ASP A 82 -5.32 -1.90 11.69
C ASP A 82 -5.16 -3.13 12.59
N SER A 83 -6.22 -3.50 13.32
CA SER A 83 -6.23 -4.74 14.10
C SER A 83 -6.46 -5.99 13.23
N PHE A 84 -7.32 -5.88 12.22
CA PHE A 84 -7.80 -6.99 11.41
C PHE A 84 -6.82 -7.34 10.29
N LEU A 85 -6.41 -6.35 9.49
CA LEU A 85 -5.59 -6.54 8.30
C LEU A 85 -4.10 -6.53 8.68
N THR A 86 -3.69 -7.57 9.39
CA THR A 86 -2.28 -7.89 9.62
C THR A 86 -1.63 -8.42 8.34
N THR A 87 -0.31 -8.58 8.34
CA THR A 87 0.40 -9.25 7.23
C THR A 87 -0.13 -10.67 7.01
N ASP A 88 -0.31 -11.43 8.09
CA ASP A 88 -0.84 -12.80 7.99
C ASP A 88 -2.26 -12.83 7.43
N LYS A 89 -3.13 -11.90 7.89
CA LYS A 89 -4.48 -11.80 7.35
C LYS A 89 -4.47 -11.37 5.89
N LEU A 90 -3.58 -10.47 5.48
CA LEU A 90 -3.41 -10.12 4.07
C LEU A 90 -3.05 -11.36 3.24
N CYS A 91 -2.10 -12.17 3.69
CA CYS A 91 -1.68 -13.40 3.00
C CYS A 91 -2.78 -14.47 2.96
N GLU A 92 -3.63 -14.57 3.99
CA GLU A 92 -4.81 -15.43 3.97
C GLU A 92 -5.83 -14.94 2.94
N LEU A 93 -6.05 -13.63 2.87
CA LEU A 93 -6.98 -13.00 1.93
C LEU A 93 -6.44 -13.00 0.49
N LEU A 94 -5.13 -12.90 0.30
CA LEU A 94 -4.46 -12.88 -0.99
C LEU A 94 -3.43 -14.02 -1.05
N PRO A 95 -3.85 -15.27 -1.32
CA PRO A 95 -2.97 -16.43 -1.23
C PRO A 95 -1.72 -16.35 -2.11
N GLU A 96 -1.77 -15.58 -3.20
CA GLU A 96 -0.61 -15.33 -4.06
C GLU A 96 0.54 -14.58 -3.36
N THR A 97 0.28 -13.95 -2.21
CA THR A 97 1.31 -13.25 -1.42
C THR A 97 1.86 -14.11 -0.29
N ALA A 98 1.31 -15.31 -0.04
CA ALA A 98 1.60 -16.10 1.16
C ALA A 98 3.06 -16.54 1.30
N ALA A 99 3.77 -16.72 0.17
CA ALA A 99 5.19 -17.08 0.16
C ALA A 99 6.12 -15.87 -0.03
N LEU A 100 5.57 -14.66 -0.11
CA LEU A 100 6.33 -13.45 -0.43
C LEU A 100 6.62 -12.63 0.83
N PRO A 101 7.78 -11.95 0.89
CA PRO A 101 8.01 -10.95 1.91
C PRO A 101 7.00 -9.79 1.77
N VAL A 102 6.42 -9.37 2.89
CA VAL A 102 5.46 -8.26 2.92
C VAL A 102 5.82 -7.31 4.05
N ASP A 103 6.13 -6.07 3.68
CA ASP A 103 6.26 -4.99 4.65
C ASP A 103 4.90 -4.34 4.88
N ARG A 104 4.58 -4.07 6.15
CA ARG A 104 3.36 -3.39 6.56
C ARG A 104 3.68 -2.07 7.23
N TYR A 105 3.15 -0.98 6.67
CA TYR A 105 3.32 0.38 7.16
C TYR A 105 1.99 0.95 7.64
N ARG A 106 1.95 1.41 8.89
CA ARG A 106 0.78 2.08 9.48
C ARG A 106 0.89 3.58 9.20
N LEU A 107 -0.18 4.17 8.65
CA LEU A 107 -0.27 5.60 8.32
C LEU A 107 -1.49 6.22 9.03
N PRO A 108 -1.47 6.30 10.36
CA PRO A 108 -2.64 6.65 11.17
C PRO A 108 -3.20 8.05 10.89
N SER A 109 -2.34 9.03 10.62
CA SER A 109 -2.75 10.42 10.37
C SER A 109 -3.64 10.59 9.13
N ILE A 110 -3.63 9.60 8.23
CA ILE A 110 -4.49 9.54 7.04
C ILE A 110 -5.35 8.27 7.03
N ARG A 111 -5.54 7.64 8.19
CA ARG A 111 -6.39 6.44 8.36
C ARG A 111 -6.08 5.34 7.34
N SER A 112 -4.80 5.10 7.08
CA SER A 112 -4.37 4.16 6.03
C SER A 112 -3.39 3.11 6.53
N LEU A 113 -3.37 1.98 5.84
CA LEU A 113 -2.32 0.97 5.88
C LEU A 113 -1.70 0.89 4.49
N ASN A 114 -0.39 0.67 4.42
CA ASN A 114 0.30 0.41 3.17
C ASN A 114 1.07 -0.90 3.27
N PHE A 115 0.96 -1.72 2.24
CA PHE A 115 1.71 -2.95 2.10
C PHE A 115 2.63 -2.86 0.90
N VAL A 116 3.88 -3.28 1.09
CA VAL A 116 4.81 -3.52 -0.02
C VAL A 116 5.01 -5.02 -0.10
N ILE A 117 4.50 -5.63 -1.16
CA ILE A 117 4.60 -7.06 -1.43
C ILE A 117 5.76 -7.23 -2.40
N HIS A 118 6.84 -7.85 -1.91
CA HIS A 118 8.06 -8.00 -2.67
C HIS A 118 7.93 -9.11 -3.71
N ASP A 119 8.51 -8.88 -4.89
CA ASP A 119 8.63 -9.84 -5.99
C ASP A 119 7.30 -10.37 -6.58
N LEU A 120 6.15 -9.80 -6.20
CA LEU A 120 4.85 -10.21 -6.72
C LEU A 120 4.77 -10.12 -8.25
N LEU A 121 5.51 -9.16 -8.84
CA LEU A 121 5.54 -8.89 -10.28
C LEU A 121 6.83 -9.38 -10.94
N GLN A 122 7.58 -10.29 -10.30
CA GLN A 122 8.84 -10.86 -10.82
C GLN A 122 9.86 -9.75 -11.14
N GLU A 123 10.48 -9.76 -12.32
CA GLU A 123 11.43 -8.71 -12.75
C GLU A 123 10.73 -7.40 -13.19
N GLY A 124 9.43 -7.27 -12.93
CA GLY A 124 8.61 -6.09 -13.22
C GLY A 124 7.68 -6.27 -14.41
N VAL A 125 6.94 -5.21 -14.75
CA VAL A 125 5.81 -5.24 -15.71
C VAL A 125 6.15 -5.92 -17.04
N ALA A 126 7.35 -5.68 -17.59
CA ALA A 126 7.77 -6.20 -18.89
C ALA A 126 8.09 -7.72 -18.89
N ALA A 127 8.36 -8.29 -17.72
CA ALA A 127 8.72 -9.69 -17.53
C ALA A 127 7.68 -10.48 -16.71
N SER A 128 6.69 -9.79 -16.14
CA SER A 128 5.65 -10.41 -15.33
C SER A 128 4.71 -11.28 -16.18
N THR A 129 4.54 -12.53 -15.77
CA THR A 129 3.58 -13.46 -16.40
C THR A 129 2.15 -13.31 -15.88
N ARG A 130 1.90 -12.35 -14.98
CA ARG A 130 0.58 -12.14 -14.37
C ARG A 130 -0.36 -11.38 -15.30
N GLN A 131 -1.65 -11.72 -15.22
CA GLN A 131 -2.70 -10.97 -15.91
C GLN A 131 -2.78 -9.50 -15.44
N ASP A 132 -2.52 -9.25 -14.15
CA ASP A 132 -2.36 -7.91 -13.60
C ASP A 132 -0.86 -7.60 -13.36
N SER A 133 -0.12 -7.42 -14.46
CA SER A 133 1.33 -7.18 -14.44
C SER A 133 1.74 -5.85 -13.80
N GLN A 134 0.79 -4.94 -13.55
CA GLN A 134 1.01 -3.63 -12.91
C GLN A 134 0.43 -3.56 -11.50
N ALA A 135 -0.08 -4.68 -10.95
CA ALA A 135 -0.79 -4.71 -9.66
C ALA A 135 -1.95 -3.69 -9.55
N LYS A 136 -2.56 -3.27 -10.66
CA LYS A 136 -3.61 -2.24 -10.67
C LYS A 136 -4.95 -2.74 -10.17
N SER A 137 -5.23 -4.04 -10.32
CA SER A 137 -6.46 -4.66 -9.83
C SER A 137 -6.29 -5.26 -8.44
N LEU A 138 -5.06 -5.38 -7.92
CA LEU A 138 -4.77 -5.92 -6.59
C LEU A 138 -5.60 -5.29 -5.45
N GLY A 139 -5.78 -3.96 -5.48
CA GLY A 139 -6.61 -3.27 -4.49
C GLY A 139 -8.08 -3.68 -4.55
N GLU A 140 -8.64 -3.81 -5.75
CA GLU A 140 -10.01 -4.31 -5.94
C GLU A 140 -10.13 -5.79 -5.60
N TRP A 141 -9.09 -6.58 -5.86
CA TRP A 141 -9.03 -7.98 -5.50
C TRP A 141 -9.14 -8.18 -3.99
N LEU A 142 -8.39 -7.41 -3.20
CA LEU A 142 -8.53 -7.38 -1.75
C LEU A 142 -9.92 -6.87 -1.33
N ARG A 143 -10.40 -5.77 -1.92
CA ARG A 143 -11.72 -5.20 -1.60
C ARG A 143 -12.87 -6.14 -1.90
N SER A 144 -12.71 -7.08 -2.84
CA SER A 144 -13.71 -8.09 -3.17
C SER A 144 -13.85 -9.19 -2.10
N ARG A 145 -12.87 -9.31 -1.19
CA ARG A 145 -12.87 -10.38 -0.18
C ARG A 145 -13.99 -10.20 0.83
N ILE A 146 -14.75 -11.27 1.02
CA ILE A 146 -15.84 -11.33 1.99
C ILE A 146 -15.26 -11.68 3.35
N VAL A 147 -15.47 -10.80 4.33
CA VAL A 147 -14.97 -10.94 5.71
C VAL A 147 -16.08 -10.63 6.69
N ASP A 148 -15.91 -11.04 7.95
CA ASP A 148 -16.82 -10.71 9.05
C ASP A 148 -16.55 -9.27 9.52
N ILE A 149 -17.47 -8.36 9.21
CA ILE A 149 -17.37 -6.94 9.57
C ILE A 149 -18.29 -6.63 10.76
N PRO A 150 -17.80 -5.99 11.83
CA PRO A 150 -18.65 -5.54 12.93
C PRO A 150 -19.79 -4.65 12.44
N THR A 151 -21.02 -4.96 12.84
CA THR A 151 -22.20 -4.23 12.37
C THR A 151 -22.19 -2.76 12.79
N ALA A 152 -21.48 -2.43 13.88
CA ALA A 152 -21.24 -1.05 14.32
C ALA A 152 -20.50 -0.19 13.29
N LEU A 153 -19.77 -0.79 12.34
CA LEU A 153 -19.09 -0.06 11.26
C LEU A 153 -19.97 0.14 10.01
N LEU A 154 -21.18 -0.42 9.99
CA LEU A 154 -22.08 -0.41 8.83
C LEU A 154 -23.16 0.69 8.91
N ALA A 155 -23.24 1.38 10.03
CA ALA A 155 -24.25 2.40 10.32
C ALA A 155 -23.99 3.73 9.57
#